data_AF-A0A1I7S5M9-F1
#
_entry.id   AF-A0A1I7S5M9-F1
#
_cell.length_a   1.000
_cell.length_b   1.000
_cell.length_c   1.000
_cell.angle_alpha   90.00
_cell.angle_beta   90.00
_cell.angle_gamma   90.00
#
_symmetry.space_group_name_H-M   'P 1'
#
loop_
_entity.id
_entity.type
_entity.pdbx_description
1 polymer ?
#
loop_
_entity_poly.entity_id
_entity_poly.type
_entity_poly.pdbx_seq_one_letter_code
_entity_poly.pdbx_strand_id
1 'polypeptide(L)'
;MKFHTFSLLSVLFFCLHQHENDASSSTTASASSATACADTATNCAQLSNLCNDRTYTLMLEEHCKKTCGRCVGGCQDASTRCAAWNRNGFCRNQYYTNADKRQYCANTCGLCP
;
A
#
# COMPACT_ATOMS: atom_id res chain seq x y z
N MET A 1 -6.57 58.78 -16.41
CA MET A 1 -6.70 58.55 -14.96
C MET A 1 -6.89 57.05 -14.77
N LYS A 2 -5.81 56.41 -14.30
CA LYS A 2 -5.51 54.97 -14.22
C LYS A 2 -5.03 54.74 -12.78
N PHE A 3 -4.82 53.47 -12.40
CA PHE A 3 -4.29 52.97 -11.12
C PHE A 3 -5.36 52.40 -10.17
N HIS A 4 -5.71 51.16 -10.49
CA HIS A 4 -6.23 50.19 -9.52
C HIS A 4 -5.06 49.39 -8.96
N THR A 5 -5.21 48.98 -7.69
CA THR A 5 -4.50 47.92 -6.96
C THR A 5 -3.05 48.16 -6.53
N PHE A 6 -2.91 48.95 -5.46
CA PHE A 6 -1.89 48.74 -4.41
C PHE A 6 -2.23 47.48 -3.60
N SER A 7 -1.34 46.75 -2.93
CA SER A 7 0.11 46.57 -2.99
C SER A 7 0.46 45.76 -1.74
N LEU A 8 1.30 44.73 -1.93
CA LEU A 8 2.42 44.37 -1.05
C LEU A 8 2.11 43.86 0.37
N LEU A 9 1.98 42.54 0.52
CA LEU A 9 2.85 41.74 1.39
C LEU A 9 2.63 40.23 1.12
N SER A 10 3.69 39.54 0.67
CA SER A 10 3.97 38.10 0.89
C SER A 10 3.77 37.03 -0.21
N VAL A 11 3.77 37.34 -1.53
CA VAL A 11 3.74 36.25 -2.56
C VAL A 11 4.92 36.24 -3.54
N LEU A 12 5.99 36.98 -3.28
CA LEU A 12 7.17 37.06 -4.16
C LEU A 12 8.32 36.14 -3.72
N PHE A 13 8.08 34.83 -3.58
CA PHE A 13 9.18 33.86 -3.43
C PHE A 13 8.93 32.44 -3.97
N PHE A 14 8.04 32.24 -4.94
CA PHE A 14 8.08 31.02 -5.76
C PHE A 14 8.53 31.37 -7.17
N CYS A 15 9.85 31.37 -7.27
CA CYS A 15 10.76 31.50 -8.40
C CYS A 15 10.17 31.07 -9.76
N LEU A 16 10.34 31.95 -10.74
CA LEU A 16 10.60 31.60 -12.15
C LEU A 16 11.56 30.40 -12.25
N HIS A 17 11.05 29.23 -12.59
CA HIS A 17 11.69 28.36 -13.58
C HIS A 17 10.67 27.44 -14.23
N GLN A 18 10.47 27.64 -15.53
CA GLN A 18 9.96 26.58 -16.39
C GLN A 18 10.93 25.40 -16.36
N HIS A 19 10.36 24.19 -16.32
CA HIS A 19 10.84 23.13 -17.19
C HIS A 19 9.66 22.20 -17.48
N GLU A 20 8.96 22.47 -18.59
CA GLU A 20 8.36 21.38 -19.35
C GLU A 20 9.51 20.57 -19.94
N ASN A 21 9.52 19.25 -19.73
CA ASN A 21 10.18 18.31 -20.61
C ASN A 21 9.35 17.03 -20.67
N ASP A 22 8.88 16.77 -21.88
CA ASP A 22 8.31 15.53 -22.34
C ASP A 22 9.38 14.42 -22.42
N ALA A 23 8.91 13.18 -22.40
CA ALA A 23 9.62 11.94 -22.73
C ALA A 23 10.61 11.35 -21.70
N SER A 24 10.11 10.44 -20.87
CA SER A 24 10.60 9.05 -20.97
C SER A 24 9.61 8.04 -20.43
N SER A 25 9.08 7.30 -21.41
CA SER A 25 8.53 5.96 -21.34
C SER A 25 9.15 5.09 -20.23
N SER A 26 8.30 4.56 -19.35
CA SER A 26 8.48 3.28 -18.66
C SER A 26 7.14 2.81 -18.09
N THR A 27 6.12 2.69 -18.94
CA THR A 27 5.01 1.77 -18.63
C THR A 27 5.43 0.35 -19.01
N THR A 28 6.45 -0.15 -18.32
CA THR A 28 6.76 -1.57 -18.25
C THR A 28 6.07 -2.09 -16.99
N ALA A 29 4.99 -2.84 -17.23
CA ALA A 29 4.30 -3.70 -16.29
C ALA A 29 4.05 -3.10 -14.89
N SER A 30 2.81 -2.63 -14.67
CA SER A 30 2.18 -2.85 -13.38
C SER A 30 1.98 -4.37 -13.21
N ALA A 31 3.08 -5.08 -13.01
CA ALA A 31 3.05 -6.25 -12.17
C ALA A 31 2.68 -5.68 -10.81
N SER A 32 1.39 -5.83 -10.47
CA SER A 32 0.99 -6.02 -9.10
C SER A 32 1.77 -7.24 -8.62
N SER A 33 3.05 -7.05 -8.31
CA SER A 33 3.80 -7.97 -7.48
C SER A 33 3.04 -7.90 -6.18
N ALA A 34 2.12 -8.85 -6.00
CA ALA A 34 1.76 -9.28 -4.67
C ALA A 34 3.10 -9.58 -4.00
N THR A 35 3.65 -8.57 -3.30
CA THR A 35 4.89 -8.70 -2.55
C THR A 35 4.64 -9.89 -1.67
N ALA A 36 5.33 -11.00 -1.97
CA ALA A 36 5.11 -12.23 -1.25
C ALA A 36 5.30 -11.91 0.23
N CYS A 37 4.20 -12.00 0.98
CA CYS A 37 4.16 -11.71 2.41
C CYS A 37 4.85 -12.86 3.12
N ALA A 38 6.18 -12.78 3.15
CA ALA A 38 7.04 -13.79 3.72
C ALA A 38 8.16 -13.11 4.51
N ASP A 39 8.56 -13.79 5.57
CA ASP A 39 9.76 -13.44 6.31
C ASP A 39 10.98 -13.88 5.50
N THR A 40 11.95 -12.98 5.33
CA THR A 40 13.23 -13.27 4.67
C THR A 40 14.31 -13.62 5.68
N ALA A 41 14.15 -13.24 6.95
CA ALA A 41 15.04 -13.64 8.04
C ALA A 41 14.55 -14.94 8.72
N THR A 42 15.49 -15.73 9.24
CA THR A 42 15.22 -17.04 9.86
C THR A 42 14.83 -16.94 11.33
N ASN A 43 15.19 -15.86 12.02
CA ASN A 43 14.98 -15.67 13.45
C ASN A 43 13.76 -14.79 13.79
N CYS A 44 12.86 -14.54 12.83
CA CYS A 44 11.71 -13.66 13.04
C CYS A 44 10.83 -14.07 14.22
N ALA A 45 10.59 -15.38 14.42
CA ALA A 45 9.80 -15.87 15.56
C ALA A 45 10.36 -15.41 16.92
N GLN A 46 11.68 -15.36 17.06
CA GLN A 46 12.36 -14.92 18.28
C GLN A 46 12.31 -13.41 18.47
N LEU A 47 12.13 -12.64 17.39
CA LEU A 47 12.07 -11.18 17.39
C LEU A 47 10.64 -10.63 17.38
N SER A 48 9.63 -11.50 17.48
CA SER A 48 8.21 -11.12 17.41
C SER A 48 7.80 -10.10 18.50
N ASN A 49 8.43 -10.14 19.67
CA ASN A 49 8.20 -9.18 20.75
C ASN A 49 8.78 -7.78 20.45
N LEU A 50 9.73 -7.68 19.52
CA LEU A 50 10.36 -6.42 19.10
C LEU A 50 9.63 -5.75 17.95
N CYS A 51 8.57 -6.38 17.41
CA CYS A 51 7.81 -5.82 16.30
C CYS A 51 7.29 -4.40 16.59
N ASN A 52 7.03 -4.01 17.85
CA ASN A 52 6.57 -2.64 18.17
C ASN A 52 7.68 -1.74 18.75
N ASP A 53 8.91 -2.23 18.82
CA ASP A 53 10.05 -1.44 19.28
C ASP A 53 10.49 -0.49 18.17
N ARG A 54 10.52 0.82 18.46
CA ARG A 54 10.87 1.88 17.50
C ARG A 54 12.24 1.67 16.85
N THR A 55 13.16 1.02 17.57
CA THR A 55 14.54 0.75 17.14
C THR A 55 14.57 -0.36 16.09
N TYR A 56 13.77 -1.41 16.28
CA TYR A 56 13.80 -2.62 15.45
C TYR A 56 12.69 -2.67 14.41
N THR A 57 11.69 -1.79 14.51
CA THR A 57 10.52 -1.75 13.63
C THR A 57 10.93 -1.81 12.16
N LEU A 58 11.77 -0.88 11.68
CA LEU A 58 12.17 -0.80 10.26
C LEU A 58 12.78 -2.11 9.72
N MET A 59 13.73 -2.70 10.45
CA MET A 59 14.36 -3.98 10.06
C MET A 59 13.33 -5.13 10.03
N LEU A 60 12.44 -5.15 11.01
CA LEU A 60 11.43 -6.19 11.13
C LEU A 60 10.31 -6.02 10.09
N GLU A 61 9.99 -4.80 9.62
CA GLU A 61 9.06 -4.64 8.50
C GLU A 61 9.67 -5.14 7.19
N GLU A 62 10.98 -4.99 7.00
CA GLU A 62 11.65 -5.45 5.79
C GLU A 62 11.78 -6.97 5.76
N HIS A 63 12.31 -7.55 6.86
CA HIS A 63 12.74 -8.94 6.90
C HIS A 63 11.79 -9.88 7.63
N CYS A 64 10.92 -9.35 8.48
CA CYS A 64 9.99 -10.11 9.31
C CYS A 64 8.54 -9.65 9.13
N LYS A 65 8.19 -9.10 7.95
CA LYS A 65 6.86 -8.57 7.63
C LYS A 65 5.72 -9.53 7.93
N LYS A 66 5.90 -10.83 7.73
CA LYS A 66 4.84 -11.81 8.01
C LYS A 66 4.72 -12.01 9.52
N THR A 67 5.83 -12.26 10.22
CA THR A 67 5.84 -12.44 11.69
C THR A 67 5.33 -11.19 12.42
N CYS A 68 5.66 -9.99 11.94
CA CYS A 68 5.27 -8.73 12.54
C CYS A 68 3.94 -8.14 12.00
N GLY A 69 3.20 -8.89 11.19
CA GLY A 69 1.89 -8.47 10.66
C GLY A 69 1.95 -7.22 9.77
N ARG A 70 3.10 -6.98 9.12
CA ARG A 70 3.46 -5.77 8.40
C ARG A 70 3.44 -5.89 6.89
N CYS A 71 2.87 -6.97 6.38
CA CYS A 71 2.72 -7.16 4.95
C CYS A 71 1.76 -6.12 4.36
N VAL A 72 2.33 -5.01 3.87
CA VAL A 72 1.62 -4.00 3.10
C VAL A 72 1.23 -4.64 1.76
N GLY A 73 -0.06 -4.91 1.57
CA GLY A 73 -0.59 -5.48 0.32
C GLY A 73 -0.70 -7.02 0.25
N GLY A 74 -0.54 -7.74 1.37
CA GLY A 74 -0.55 -9.20 1.35
C GLY A 74 -1.84 -9.87 1.82
N CYS A 75 -2.53 -9.28 2.81
CA CYS A 75 -3.74 -9.90 3.35
C CYS A 75 -4.66 -8.93 4.09
N GLN A 76 -5.24 -8.01 3.32
CA GLN A 76 -6.21 -7.02 3.77
C GLN A 76 -7.39 -7.05 2.79
N ASP A 77 -8.55 -6.63 3.24
CA ASP A 77 -9.66 -6.39 2.33
C ASP A 77 -9.39 -5.13 1.51
N ALA A 78 -9.14 -5.26 0.21
CA ALA A 78 -8.96 -4.10 -0.65
C ALA A 78 -10.27 -3.33 -0.89
N SER A 79 -11.42 -3.91 -0.55
CA SER A 79 -12.73 -3.28 -0.71
C SER A 79 -13.51 -3.14 0.59
N THR A 80 -14.14 -1.99 0.78
CA THR A 80 -15.14 -1.78 1.84
C THR A 80 -16.41 -2.62 1.65
N ARG A 81 -16.61 -3.21 0.46
CA ARG A 81 -17.77 -4.05 0.13
C ARG A 81 -17.61 -5.51 0.52
N CYS A 82 -16.46 -5.92 1.05
CA CYS A 82 -16.16 -7.31 1.35
C CYS A 82 -17.21 -8.00 2.22
N ALA A 83 -17.73 -7.34 3.24
CA ALA A 83 -18.80 -7.87 4.07
C ALA A 83 -20.09 -8.18 3.24
N ALA A 84 -20.46 -7.29 2.31
CA ALA A 84 -21.62 -7.51 1.44
C ALA A 84 -21.36 -8.62 0.42
N TRP A 85 -20.17 -8.64 -0.18
CA TRP A 85 -19.77 -9.67 -1.14
C TRP A 85 -19.70 -11.05 -0.51
N ASN A 86 -19.18 -11.16 0.71
CA ASN A 86 -19.19 -12.41 1.47
C ASN A 86 -20.60 -12.92 1.73
N ARG A 87 -21.53 -12.05 2.16
CA ARG A 87 -22.95 -12.39 2.31
C ARG A 87 -23.59 -12.84 0.99
N ASN A 88 -23.16 -12.27 -0.13
CA ASN A 88 -23.61 -12.64 -1.47
C ASN A 88 -22.83 -13.84 -2.06
N GLY A 89 -21.99 -14.52 -1.27
CA GLY A 89 -21.32 -15.75 -1.66
C GLY A 89 -19.97 -15.60 -2.36
N PHE A 90 -19.38 -14.40 -2.43
CA PHE A 90 -18.09 -14.16 -3.09
C PHE A 90 -16.99 -15.13 -2.65
N CYS A 91 -16.81 -15.33 -1.34
CA CYS A 91 -15.76 -16.19 -0.81
C CYS A 91 -16.00 -17.69 -1.12
N ARG A 92 -17.26 -18.11 -1.30
CA ARG A 92 -17.65 -19.50 -1.56
C ARG A 92 -17.86 -19.82 -3.04
N ASN A 93 -18.04 -18.81 -3.87
CA ASN A 93 -18.28 -18.99 -5.31
C ASN A 93 -17.06 -19.61 -5.99
N GLN A 94 -17.28 -20.58 -6.86
CA GLN A 94 -16.23 -21.27 -7.62
C GLN A 94 -15.79 -20.49 -8.87
N TYR A 95 -16.59 -19.52 -9.31
CA TYR A 95 -16.24 -18.64 -10.43
C TYR A 95 -15.07 -17.70 -10.09
N TYR A 96 -15.00 -17.23 -8.84
CA TYR A 96 -13.88 -16.42 -8.37
C TYR A 96 -12.75 -17.32 -7.89
N THR A 97 -11.54 -17.11 -8.41
CA THR A 97 -10.38 -17.88 -7.98
C THR A 97 -9.97 -17.46 -6.56
N ASN A 98 -9.20 -18.31 -5.86
CA ASN A 98 -8.62 -17.91 -4.58
C ASN A 98 -7.68 -16.70 -4.70
N ALA A 99 -7.11 -16.46 -5.88
CA ALA A 99 -6.32 -15.26 -6.17
C ALA A 99 -7.21 -14.01 -6.20
N ASP A 100 -8.34 -14.05 -6.91
CA ASP A 100 -9.31 -12.93 -6.94
C ASP A 100 -9.86 -12.65 -5.54
N LYS A 101 -10.18 -13.71 -4.79
CA LYS A 101 -10.66 -13.58 -3.40
C LYS A 101 -9.61 -12.93 -2.50
N ARG A 102 -8.33 -13.31 -2.65
CA ARG A 102 -7.22 -12.66 -1.94
C ARG A 102 -6.97 -11.22 -2.40
N GLN A 103 -7.18 -10.92 -3.68
CA GLN A 103 -6.99 -9.57 -4.18
C GLN A 103 -8.02 -8.59 -3.58
N TYR A 104 -9.27 -9.03 -3.46
CA TYR A 104 -10.35 -8.14 -3.03
C TYR A 104 -10.66 -8.21 -1.54
N CYS A 105 -10.75 -9.41 -0.98
CA CYS A 105 -11.31 -9.64 0.35
C CYS A 105 -10.53 -10.71 1.12
N ALA A 106 -9.19 -10.60 1.13
CA ALA A 106 -8.31 -11.61 1.70
C ALA A 106 -8.66 -11.93 3.17
N ASN A 107 -8.94 -10.89 3.96
CA ASN A 107 -9.25 -11.01 5.38
C ASN A 107 -10.69 -11.55 5.56
N THR A 108 -11.67 -10.91 4.92
CA THR A 108 -13.08 -11.34 4.99
C THR A 108 -13.29 -12.78 4.51
N CYS A 109 -12.54 -13.24 3.50
CA CYS A 109 -12.62 -14.61 3.00
C CYS A 109 -11.79 -15.61 3.81
N GLY A 110 -11.10 -15.20 4.89
CA GLY A 110 -10.28 -16.08 5.72
C GLY A 110 -9.09 -16.68 4.97
N LEU A 111 -8.54 -15.96 3.99
CA LEU A 111 -7.43 -16.41 3.16
C LEU A 111 -6.07 -15.94 3.67
N CYS A 112 -6.07 -15.28 4.83
CA CYS A 112 -4.91 -14.84 5.59
C CYS A 112 -4.37 -15.98 6.47
N PRO A 113 -3.04 -16.20 6.48
CA PRO A 113 -2.39 -17.13 7.39
C PRO A 113 -2.47 -16.67 8.84
#